data_AF-A0A402D1M2-F1
#
_entry.id   AF-A0A402D1M2-F1
#
_cell.length_a   1.000
_cell.length_b   1.000
_cell.length_c   1.000
_cell.angle_alpha   90.00
_cell.angle_beta   90.00
_cell.angle_gamma   90.00
#
_symmetry.space_group_name_H-M   'P 1'
#
loop_
_entity.id
_entity.type
_entity.pdbx_description
1 polymer ?
#
loop_
_entity_poly.entity_id
_entity_poly.type
_entity_poly.pdbx_seq_one_letter_code
_entity_poly.pdbx_strand_id
1 'polypeptide(L)'
;MTEPPDVVMLACQRAAVSLKWKVVAQERTRIVVRETQQAEQLQIPVQVEAKILPLSEGSGVEIAASNVGFGSAQNQRVQAQAAAFLKKVRYEIDRPNMERRQHEMEAERLAQIQREREADERASIEEAAQRAAARASIMQQLHSAPAEAPVHSTATATEEHPEPAAPVVPAETPAAPAPEAPAETFDSLLEHVSAAPRQSPSSYATLGKDTQAAAPPTDLVADLERLSNLHKIGALTEDEFRMAKRKLLRL
;
A
#
# COMPACT_ATOMS: atom_id res chain seq x y z
N MET A 1 4.69 -29.70 -7.57
CA MET A 1 4.78 -29.69 -6.09
C MET A 1 3.60 -30.46 -5.58
N THR A 2 3.88 -31.46 -4.76
CA THR A 2 2.95 -32.54 -4.47
C THR A 2 2.69 -32.55 -2.98
N GLU A 3 1.59 -31.91 -2.61
CA GLU A 3 1.26 -31.69 -1.20
C GLU A 3 0.60 -32.93 -0.59
N PRO A 4 0.84 -33.20 0.70
CA PRO A 4 0.15 -34.27 1.41
C PRO A 4 -1.37 -33.97 1.47
N PRO A 5 -2.21 -35.01 1.51
CA PRO A 5 -3.66 -34.86 1.41
C PRO A 5 -4.26 -33.99 2.53
N ASP A 6 -3.64 -34.00 3.72
CA ASP A 6 -4.07 -33.18 4.86
C ASP A 6 -3.86 -31.68 4.60
N VAL A 7 -2.76 -31.32 3.92
CA VAL A 7 -2.48 -29.91 3.54
C VAL A 7 -3.48 -29.45 2.51
N VAL A 8 -3.79 -30.30 1.52
CA VAL A 8 -4.80 -30.02 0.51
C VAL A 8 -6.20 -29.87 1.14
N MET A 9 -6.55 -30.72 2.10
CA MET A 9 -7.82 -30.62 2.82
C MET A 9 -7.93 -29.31 3.60
N LEU A 10 -6.86 -28.93 4.29
CA LEU A 10 -6.80 -27.66 5.02
C LEU A 10 -6.92 -26.46 4.06
N ALA A 11 -6.28 -26.52 2.90
CA ALA A 11 -6.40 -25.50 1.85
C ALA A 11 -7.84 -25.40 1.33
N CYS A 12 -8.53 -26.52 1.14
CA CYS A 12 -9.96 -26.54 0.79
C CYS A 12 -10.84 -25.89 1.86
N GLN A 13 -10.61 -26.17 3.14
CA GLN A 13 -11.33 -25.52 4.23
C GLN A 13 -11.09 -24.01 4.26
N ARG A 14 -9.82 -23.56 4.14
CA ARG A 14 -9.47 -22.14 4.11
C ARG A 14 -10.07 -21.42 2.92
N ALA A 15 -10.05 -22.06 1.74
CA ALA A 15 -10.68 -21.54 0.55
C ALA A 15 -12.20 -21.38 0.74
N ALA A 16 -12.87 -22.36 1.36
CA ALA A 16 -14.29 -22.28 1.67
C ALA A 16 -14.60 -21.08 2.59
N VAL A 17 -13.84 -20.93 3.68
CA VAL A 17 -14.00 -19.79 4.61
C VAL A 17 -13.78 -18.45 3.89
N SER A 18 -12.73 -18.34 3.08
CA SER A 18 -12.44 -17.11 2.32
C SER A 18 -13.53 -16.75 1.31
N LEU A 19 -14.22 -17.74 0.75
CA LEU A 19 -15.34 -17.53 -0.16
C LEU A 19 -16.67 -17.35 0.58
N LYS A 20 -16.66 -17.34 1.93
CA LYS A 20 -17.87 -17.34 2.76
C LYS A 20 -18.78 -18.52 2.44
N TRP A 21 -18.20 -19.69 2.20
CA TRP A 21 -18.89 -20.95 1.97
C TRP A 21 -18.85 -21.81 3.23
N LYS A 22 -19.87 -22.63 3.42
CA LYS A 22 -19.99 -23.56 4.53
C LYS A 22 -19.56 -24.96 4.10
N VAL A 23 -18.75 -25.61 4.92
CA VAL A 23 -18.47 -27.04 4.78
C VAL A 23 -19.72 -27.82 5.20
N VAL A 24 -20.26 -28.61 4.28
CA VAL A 24 -21.48 -29.41 4.47
C VAL A 24 -21.14 -30.85 4.87
N ALA A 25 -20.09 -31.40 4.27
CA ALA A 25 -19.58 -32.72 4.59
C ALA A 25 -18.06 -32.73 4.41
N GLN A 26 -17.37 -33.51 5.25
CA GLN A 26 -15.94 -33.70 5.15
C GLN A 26 -15.58 -35.14 5.53
N GLU A 27 -14.84 -35.78 4.64
CA GLU A 27 -14.23 -37.10 4.80
C GLU A 27 -12.72 -36.96 4.56
N ARG A 28 -11.95 -38.03 4.76
CA ARG A 28 -10.48 -37.99 4.64
C ARG A 28 -9.97 -37.52 3.28
N THR A 29 -10.69 -37.83 2.21
CA THR A 29 -10.31 -37.53 0.83
C THR A 29 -11.38 -36.74 0.08
N ARG A 30 -12.37 -36.19 0.79
CA ARG A 30 -13.51 -35.54 0.16
C ARG A 30 -14.01 -34.40 1.03
N ILE A 31 -14.33 -33.28 0.41
CA ILE A 31 -14.97 -32.15 1.09
C ILE A 31 -16.07 -31.59 0.20
N VAL A 32 -17.24 -31.39 0.80
CA VAL A 32 -18.41 -30.80 0.16
C VAL A 32 -18.64 -29.45 0.79
N VAL A 33 -18.64 -28.43 -0.05
CA VAL A 33 -18.81 -27.03 0.34
C VAL A 33 -20.02 -26.44 -0.37
N ARG A 34 -20.74 -25.57 0.32
CA ARG A 34 -21.93 -24.88 -0.21
C ARG A 34 -21.84 -23.40 0.09
N GLU A 35 -22.22 -22.59 -0.88
CA GLU A 35 -22.34 -21.14 -0.74
C GLU A 35 -23.31 -20.75 0.40
N THR A 36 -22.89 -19.86 1.31
CA THR A 36 -23.67 -19.52 2.52
C THR A 36 -24.59 -18.31 2.33
N GLN A 37 -24.46 -17.55 1.24
CA GLN A 37 -25.27 -16.35 1.00
C GLN A 37 -26.27 -16.51 -0.16
N GLN A 38 -27.54 -16.40 0.21
CA GLN A 38 -28.63 -15.83 -0.58
C GLN A 38 -29.16 -14.63 0.20
N ALA A 39 -29.44 -13.49 -0.46
CA ALA A 39 -30.28 -12.45 0.14
C ALA A 39 -31.04 -11.57 -0.87
N GLU A 40 -30.52 -11.25 -2.06
CA GLU A 40 -31.19 -10.26 -2.94
C GLU A 40 -31.64 -10.76 -4.32
N GLN A 41 -31.18 -11.94 -4.74
CA GLN A 41 -31.62 -12.56 -5.99
C GLN A 41 -31.89 -14.03 -5.71
N LEU A 42 -33.01 -14.57 -6.23
CA LEU A 42 -33.50 -15.96 -6.15
C LEU A 42 -32.52 -17.00 -6.76
N GLN A 43 -31.22 -16.91 -6.47
CA GLN A 43 -30.19 -17.73 -7.05
C GLN A 43 -29.96 -18.98 -6.20
N ILE A 44 -30.22 -20.16 -6.76
CA ILE A 44 -30.01 -21.46 -6.10
C ILE A 44 -28.57 -21.54 -5.56
N PRO A 45 -28.34 -21.96 -4.30
CA PRO A 45 -27.01 -22.06 -3.73
C PRO A 45 -26.19 -23.11 -4.47
N VAL A 46 -24.96 -22.78 -4.84
CA VAL A 46 -24.07 -23.72 -5.53
C VAL A 46 -23.43 -24.66 -4.51
N GLN A 47 -23.40 -25.94 -4.84
CA GLN A 47 -22.70 -26.97 -4.07
C GLN A 47 -21.54 -27.55 -4.89
N VAL A 48 -20.37 -27.54 -4.28
CA VAL A 48 -19.14 -28.04 -4.90
C VAL A 48 -18.59 -29.17 -4.05
N GLU A 49 -18.25 -30.26 -4.70
CA GLU A 49 -17.57 -31.41 -4.13
C GLU A 49 -16.14 -31.44 -4.63
N ALA A 50 -15.18 -31.40 -3.72
CA ALA A 50 -13.77 -31.61 -4.03
C ALA A 50 -13.33 -32.98 -3.52
N LYS A 51 -12.82 -33.81 -4.43
CA LYS A 51 -12.20 -35.10 -4.14
C LYS A 51 -10.69 -34.94 -4.22
N ILE A 52 -10.01 -35.36 -3.16
CA ILE A 52 -8.55 -35.40 -3.08
C ILE A 52 -8.13 -36.79 -3.55
N LEU A 53 -7.52 -36.82 -4.73
CA LEU A 53 -7.02 -38.05 -5.32
C LEU A 53 -5.55 -38.24 -4.93
N PRO A 54 -5.17 -39.38 -4.34
CA PRO A 54 -3.77 -39.74 -4.23
C PRO A 54 -3.24 -40.05 -5.63
N LEU A 55 -2.34 -39.21 -6.12
CA LEU A 55 -1.55 -39.41 -7.32
C LEU A 55 -0.24 -40.13 -6.93
N SER A 56 0.32 -40.92 -7.85
CA SER A 56 1.59 -41.63 -7.63
C SER A 56 2.76 -40.72 -7.23
N GLU A 57 2.67 -39.43 -7.58
CA GLU A 57 3.67 -38.43 -7.23
C GLU A 57 3.15 -37.39 -6.21
N GLY A 58 1.88 -37.44 -5.75
CA GLY A 58 1.31 -36.42 -4.86
C GLY A 58 -0.18 -36.51 -4.55
N SER A 59 -0.82 -35.38 -4.22
CA SER A 59 -2.28 -35.28 -4.12
C SER A 59 -2.82 -34.32 -5.19
N GLY A 60 -3.76 -34.80 -6.01
CA GLY A 60 -4.53 -33.97 -6.94
C GLY A 60 -5.89 -33.59 -6.33
N VAL A 61 -6.44 -32.45 -6.74
CA VAL A 61 -7.82 -32.07 -6.40
C VAL A 61 -8.68 -32.17 -7.66
N GLU A 62 -9.59 -33.12 -7.67
CA GLU A 62 -10.68 -33.18 -8.64
C GLU A 62 -11.88 -32.44 -8.06
N ILE A 63 -12.42 -31.48 -8.81
CA ILE A 63 -13.59 -30.71 -8.36
C ILE A 63 -14.77 -31.06 -9.23
N ALA A 64 -15.76 -31.71 -8.63
CA ALA A 64 -17.06 -31.96 -9.21
C ALA A 64 -18.04 -30.93 -8.64
N ALA A 65 -18.58 -30.09 -9.51
CA ALA A 65 -19.63 -29.16 -9.13
C ALA A 65 -20.99 -29.77 -9.48
N SER A 66 -21.89 -29.85 -8.49
CA SER A 66 -23.21 -30.43 -8.71
C SER A 66 -24.27 -29.37 -8.42
N ASN A 67 -25.04 -29.05 -9.45
CA ASN A 67 -26.33 -28.39 -9.29
C ASN A 67 -27.41 -29.34 -9.83
N VAL A 68 -28.36 -29.69 -8.96
CA VAL A 68 -29.53 -30.45 -9.36
C VAL A 68 -30.49 -29.51 -10.10
N GLY A 69 -30.52 -29.60 -11.43
CA GLY A 69 -31.78 -29.42 -12.18
C GLY A 69 -32.13 -28.09 -12.87
N PHE A 70 -31.21 -27.32 -13.47
CA PHE A 70 -31.61 -26.12 -14.24
C PHE A 70 -30.64 -25.74 -15.38
N GLY A 71 -31.13 -24.91 -16.32
CA GLY A 71 -30.58 -24.64 -17.66
C GLY A 71 -29.17 -24.03 -17.77
N SER A 72 -28.74 -23.75 -19.01
CA SER A 72 -27.36 -23.42 -19.39
C SER A 72 -26.71 -22.26 -18.61
N ALA A 73 -27.47 -21.20 -18.30
CA ALA A 73 -26.97 -20.04 -17.55
C ALA A 73 -26.58 -20.38 -16.10
N GLN A 74 -27.34 -21.27 -15.44
CA GLN A 74 -26.97 -21.73 -14.11
C GLN A 74 -25.77 -22.67 -14.15
N ASN A 75 -25.61 -23.45 -15.21
CA ASN A 75 -24.43 -24.31 -15.40
C ASN A 75 -23.13 -23.48 -15.52
N GLN A 76 -23.16 -22.36 -16.27
CA GLN A 76 -22.02 -21.44 -16.32
C GLN A 76 -21.66 -20.85 -14.95
N ARG A 77 -22.67 -20.46 -14.15
CA ARG A 77 -22.42 -19.98 -12.77
C ARG A 77 -21.77 -21.05 -11.91
N VAL A 78 -22.25 -22.29 -11.98
CA VAL A 78 -21.69 -23.43 -11.24
C VAL A 78 -20.23 -23.67 -11.59
N GLN A 79 -19.92 -23.68 -12.89
CA GLN A 79 -18.55 -23.84 -13.36
C GLN A 79 -17.66 -22.67 -12.93
N ALA A 80 -18.14 -21.43 -13.02
CA ALA A 80 -17.40 -20.26 -12.56
C ALA A 80 -17.10 -20.31 -11.07
N GLN A 81 -18.07 -20.71 -10.24
CA GLN A 81 -17.88 -20.86 -8.80
C GLN A 81 -16.92 -22.01 -8.46
N ALA A 82 -17.02 -23.15 -9.15
CA ALA A 82 -16.09 -24.26 -9.00
C ALA A 82 -14.65 -23.87 -9.38
N ALA A 83 -14.48 -23.11 -10.48
CA ALA A 83 -13.19 -22.59 -10.90
C ALA A 83 -12.63 -21.57 -9.91
N ALA A 84 -13.47 -20.68 -9.36
CA ALA A 84 -13.07 -19.72 -8.33
C ALA A 84 -12.61 -20.44 -7.06
N PHE A 85 -13.34 -21.47 -6.63
CA PHE A 85 -12.95 -22.32 -5.51
C PHE A 85 -11.61 -23.01 -5.77
N LEU A 86 -11.43 -23.67 -6.93
CA LEU A 86 -10.16 -24.30 -7.29
C LEU A 86 -8.98 -23.31 -7.29
N LYS A 87 -9.18 -22.12 -7.86
CA LYS A 87 -8.17 -21.05 -7.89
C LYS A 87 -7.79 -20.65 -6.47
N LYS A 88 -8.76 -20.55 -5.56
CA LYS A 88 -8.51 -20.21 -4.17
C LYS A 88 -7.79 -21.34 -3.42
N VAL A 89 -8.15 -22.59 -3.66
CA VAL A 89 -7.44 -23.76 -3.09
C VAL A 89 -5.97 -23.76 -3.50
N ARG A 90 -5.68 -23.55 -4.80
CA ARG A 90 -4.29 -23.44 -5.29
C ARG A 90 -3.54 -22.30 -4.62
N TYR A 91 -4.18 -21.14 -4.49
CA TYR A 91 -3.59 -20.00 -3.77
C TYR A 91 -3.25 -20.34 -2.30
N GLU A 92 -4.15 -21.01 -1.57
CA GLU A 92 -3.89 -21.39 -0.17
C GLU A 92 -2.79 -22.45 -0.03
N ILE A 93 -2.61 -23.31 -1.04
CA ILE A 93 -1.48 -24.24 -1.11
C ILE A 93 -0.16 -23.48 -1.33
N ASP A 94 -0.14 -22.51 -2.25
CA ASP A 94 1.07 -21.78 -2.61
C ASP A 94 1.44 -20.69 -1.60
N ARG A 95 0.46 -20.20 -0.81
CA ARG A 95 0.61 -19.07 0.12
C ARG A 95 1.79 -19.21 1.08
N PRO A 96 2.03 -20.33 1.78
CA PRO A 96 3.18 -20.46 2.68
C PRO A 96 4.53 -20.32 1.97
N ASN A 97 4.62 -20.80 0.72
CA ASN A 97 5.84 -20.66 -0.09
C ASN A 97 6.05 -19.21 -0.52
N MET A 98 4.96 -18.48 -0.83
CA MET A 98 5.02 -17.06 -1.16
C MET A 98 5.43 -16.22 0.04
N GLU A 99 4.84 -16.47 1.22
CA GLU A 99 5.21 -15.81 2.49
C GLU A 99 6.68 -16.11 2.85
N ARG A 100 7.14 -17.35 2.69
CA ARG A 100 8.55 -17.69 2.91
C ARG A 100 9.49 -16.90 1.99
N ARG A 101 9.17 -16.78 0.70
CA ARG A 101 9.99 -15.99 -0.24
C ARG A 101 10.00 -14.51 0.10
N GLN A 102 8.89 -13.97 0.60
CA GLN A 102 8.85 -12.59 1.08
C GLN A 102 9.77 -12.40 2.29
N HIS A 103 9.69 -13.30 3.28
CA HIS A 103 10.57 -13.25 4.44
C HIS A 103 12.05 -13.42 4.07
N GLU A 104 12.38 -14.28 3.11
CA GLU A 104 13.74 -14.46 2.61
C GLU A 104 14.27 -13.19 1.93
N MET A 105 13.46 -12.56 1.08
CA MET A 105 13.80 -11.29 0.43
C MET A 105 13.98 -10.16 1.44
N GLU A 106 13.13 -10.05 2.45
CA GLU A 106 13.26 -9.07 3.52
C GLU A 106 14.52 -9.31 4.37
N ALA A 107 14.82 -10.57 4.68
CA ALA A 107 16.03 -10.94 5.42
C ALA A 107 17.30 -10.60 4.62
N GLU A 108 17.30 -10.86 3.31
CA GLU A 108 18.41 -10.50 2.43
C GLU A 108 18.61 -8.97 2.36
N ARG A 109 17.53 -8.21 2.24
CA ARG A 109 17.57 -6.74 2.27
C ARG A 109 18.16 -6.22 3.59
N LEU A 110 17.74 -6.77 4.72
CA LEU A 110 18.28 -6.39 6.04
C LEU A 110 19.76 -6.75 6.17
N ALA A 111 20.17 -7.92 5.68
CA ALA A 111 21.57 -8.33 5.66
C ALA A 111 22.43 -7.40 4.79
N GLN A 112 21.91 -6.93 3.66
CA GLN A 112 22.60 -5.95 2.82
C GLN A 112 22.80 -4.62 3.56
N ILE A 113 21.75 -4.09 4.20
CA ILE A 113 21.83 -2.85 4.98
C ILE A 113 22.86 -2.97 6.11
N GLN A 114 22.93 -4.14 6.77
CA GLN A 114 23.94 -4.38 7.80
C GLN A 114 25.35 -4.37 7.23
N ARG A 115 25.60 -5.02 6.09
CA ARG A 115 26.92 -5.01 5.44
C ARG A 115 27.34 -3.61 5.01
N GLU A 116 26.42 -2.80 4.49
CA GLU A 116 26.70 -1.40 4.13
C GLU A 116 27.09 -0.59 5.37
N ARG A 117 26.35 -0.72 6.47
CA ARG A 117 26.70 -0.06 7.75
C ARG A 117 28.06 -0.49 8.29
N GLU A 118 28.37 -1.78 8.25
CA GLU A 118 29.68 -2.29 8.69
C GLU A 118 30.81 -1.78 7.79
N ALA A 119 30.57 -1.66 6.48
CA ALA A 119 31.55 -1.09 5.54
C ALA A 119 31.79 0.40 5.81
N ASP A 120 30.73 1.17 6.02
CA ASP A 120 30.80 2.59 6.36
C ASP A 120 31.51 2.82 7.70
N GLU A 121 31.23 1.99 8.70
CA GLU A 121 31.91 2.06 10.00
C GLU A 121 33.41 1.75 9.86
N ARG A 122 33.77 0.72 9.09
CA ARG A 122 35.19 0.41 8.79
C ARG A 122 35.88 1.56 8.08
N ALA A 123 35.24 2.15 7.07
CA ALA A 123 35.78 3.30 6.36
C ALA A 123 35.95 4.52 7.29
N SER A 124 35.00 4.76 8.19
CA SER A 124 35.08 5.85 9.18
C SER A 124 36.23 5.65 10.17
N ILE A 125 36.42 4.42 10.66
CA ILE A 125 37.54 4.08 11.55
C ILE A 125 38.88 4.28 10.82
N GLU A 126 38.98 3.85 9.57
CA GLU A 126 40.19 4.03 8.76
C GLU A 126 40.50 5.52 8.53
N GLU A 127 39.50 6.32 8.18
CA GLU A 127 39.67 7.77 8.00
C GLU A 127 40.08 8.46 9.32
N ALA A 128 39.47 8.07 10.44
CA ALA A 128 39.84 8.59 11.76
C ALA A 128 41.30 8.23 12.11
N ALA A 129 41.75 7.02 11.80
CA ALA A 129 43.13 6.59 11.99
C ALA A 129 44.10 7.39 11.11
N GLN A 130 43.76 7.63 9.83
CA GLN A 130 44.56 8.45 8.92
C GLN A 130 44.68 9.90 9.41
N ARG A 131 43.58 10.51 9.85
CA ARG A 131 43.59 11.87 10.43
C ARG A 131 44.41 11.93 11.71
N ALA A 132 44.32 10.92 12.57
CA ALA A 132 45.13 10.84 13.79
C ALA A 132 46.63 10.72 13.47
N ALA A 133 47.00 9.89 12.50
CA ALA A 133 48.38 9.75 12.02
C ALA A 133 48.92 11.06 11.42
N ALA A 134 48.12 11.72 10.57
CA ALA A 134 48.48 13.03 10.00
C ALA A 134 48.71 14.09 11.10
N ARG A 135 47.84 14.14 12.11
CA ARG A 135 47.99 15.05 13.25
C ARG A 135 49.24 14.74 14.08
N ALA A 136 49.55 13.47 14.31
CA ALA A 136 50.76 13.07 15.02
C ALA A 136 52.05 13.48 14.26
N SER A 137 52.05 13.36 12.94
CA SER A 137 53.16 13.79 12.08
C SER A 137 53.41 15.31 12.16
N ILE A 138 52.34 16.13 12.09
CA ILE A 138 52.43 17.59 12.25
C ILE A 138 53.03 17.95 13.61
N MET A 139 52.59 17.28 14.69
CA MET A 139 53.12 17.54 16.03
C MET A 139 54.61 17.19 16.13
N GLN A 140 55.10 16.12 15.50
CA GLN A 140 56.54 15.80 15.49
C GLN A 140 57.37 16.86 14.74
N GLN A 141 56.86 17.40 13.63
CA GLN A 141 57.55 18.46 12.89
C GLN A 141 57.68 19.74 13.73
N LEU A 142 56.62 20.12 14.45
CA LEU A 142 56.65 21.28 15.35
C LEU A 142 57.64 21.13 16.52
N HIS A 143 57.83 19.91 17.05
CA HIS A 143 58.78 19.64 18.12
C HIS A 143 60.24 19.49 17.64
N SER A 144 60.46 19.35 16.33
CA SER A 144 61.80 19.20 15.73
C SER A 144 62.34 20.50 15.14
N ALA A 145 61.56 21.59 15.19
CA ALA A 145 62.01 22.90 14.73
C ALA A 145 63.06 23.46 15.72
N PRO A 146 64.31 23.70 15.29
CA PRO A 146 65.30 24.33 16.15
C PRO A 146 64.87 25.77 16.47
N ALA A 147 65.04 26.17 17.72
CA ALA A 147 64.86 27.55 18.18
C ALA A 147 65.98 28.42 17.61
N GLU A 148 65.84 28.89 16.36
CA GLU A 148 66.67 29.98 15.85
C GLU A 148 66.04 31.33 16.23
N ALA A 149 66.84 32.11 16.95
CA ALA A 149 66.54 33.44 17.47
C ALA A 149 66.23 34.46 16.36
N PRO A 150 65.51 35.56 16.67
CA PRO A 150 65.17 36.57 15.68
C PRO A 150 66.40 37.44 15.41
N VAL A 151 66.99 37.30 14.22
CA VAL A 151 67.94 38.28 13.70
C VAL A 151 67.24 39.13 12.65
N HIS A 152 67.13 40.42 12.98
CA HIS A 152 66.78 41.50 12.09
C HIS A 152 67.57 41.41 10.77
N SER A 153 66.87 41.48 9.65
CA SER A 153 67.46 41.95 8.40
C SER A 153 66.43 42.73 7.60
N THR A 154 66.55 44.05 7.72
CA THR A 154 65.96 45.08 6.86
C THR A 154 66.44 44.92 5.43
N ALA A 155 65.52 44.80 4.48
CA ALA A 155 65.76 45.20 3.09
C ALA A 155 64.44 45.72 2.47
N THR A 156 64.57 46.91 1.93
CA THR A 156 63.57 47.82 1.37
C THR A 156 63.08 47.44 -0.03
N ALA A 157 61.86 47.89 -0.32
CA ALA A 157 61.26 48.25 -1.61
C ALA A 157 60.80 47.12 -2.55
N THR A 158 59.48 47.03 -2.76
CA THR A 158 58.82 47.67 -3.90
C THR A 158 57.31 47.71 -3.64
N GLU A 159 56.79 48.92 -3.72
CA GLU A 159 55.38 49.28 -3.61
C GLU A 159 54.70 48.88 -4.93
N GLU A 160 53.86 47.85 -4.93
CA GLU A 160 52.86 47.68 -5.99
C GLU A 160 51.54 47.25 -5.35
N HIS A 161 50.56 48.12 -5.53
CA HIS A 161 49.21 48.07 -4.99
C HIS A 161 48.34 47.27 -5.96
N PRO A 162 47.64 46.22 -5.49
CA PRO A 162 46.35 45.92 -6.07
C PRO A 162 45.25 45.97 -5.02
N GLU A 163 44.25 46.77 -5.38
CA GLU A 163 42.95 46.98 -4.76
C GLU A 163 42.22 45.67 -4.42
N PRO A 164 41.55 45.57 -3.25
CA PRO A 164 40.89 44.35 -2.83
C PRO A 164 39.50 44.22 -3.47
N ALA A 165 39.37 43.35 -4.48
CA ALA A 165 38.08 42.88 -4.95
C ALA A 165 37.59 41.72 -4.07
N ALA A 166 36.35 41.87 -3.62
CA ALA A 166 35.67 41.11 -2.57
C ALA A 166 35.54 39.59 -2.81
N PRO A 167 35.35 38.79 -1.73
CA PRO A 167 35.07 37.36 -1.84
C PRO A 167 33.72 37.11 -2.53
N VAL A 168 33.77 36.31 -3.59
CA VAL A 168 32.59 35.71 -4.22
C VAL A 168 32.02 34.65 -3.27
N VAL A 169 30.98 35.03 -2.54
CA VAL A 169 30.08 34.11 -1.84
C VAL A 169 29.14 33.49 -2.89
N PRO A 170 28.97 32.16 -2.97
CA PRO A 170 27.82 31.61 -3.67
C PRO A 170 26.57 31.89 -2.82
N ALA A 171 25.84 32.95 -3.17
CA ALA A 171 24.49 33.16 -2.66
C ALA A 171 23.57 32.14 -3.33
N GLU A 172 23.17 31.11 -2.57
CA GLU A 172 21.95 30.37 -2.87
C GLU A 172 20.78 31.35 -2.79
N THR A 173 20.19 31.64 -3.94
CA THR A 173 18.88 32.27 -4.06
C THR A 173 17.83 31.32 -3.47
N PRO A 174 17.13 31.66 -2.38
CA PRO A 174 15.92 30.94 -2.03
C PRO A 174 14.86 31.24 -3.09
N ALA A 175 14.29 30.18 -3.65
CA ALA A 175 13.15 30.26 -4.53
C ALA A 175 12.03 31.09 -3.88
N ALA A 176 11.54 32.10 -4.61
CA ALA A 176 10.38 32.87 -4.23
C ALA A 176 9.16 31.93 -4.04
N PRO A 177 8.34 32.13 -3.00
CA PRO A 177 7.03 31.51 -2.93
C PRO A 177 6.15 32.08 -4.05
N ALA A 178 5.51 31.17 -4.80
CA ALA A 178 4.47 31.51 -5.75
C ALA A 178 3.29 32.21 -5.04
N PRO A 179 2.56 33.10 -5.74
CA PRO A 179 1.65 34.06 -5.14
C PRO A 179 0.41 33.41 -4.51
N GLU A 180 0.07 33.86 -3.31
CA GLU A 180 -1.26 33.71 -2.72
C GLU A 180 -2.32 34.29 -3.68
N ALA A 181 -3.15 33.40 -4.22
CA ALA A 181 -4.43 33.75 -4.81
C ALA A 181 -5.52 33.63 -3.73
N PRO A 182 -6.56 34.48 -3.77
CA PRO A 182 -7.34 34.87 -2.61
C PRO A 182 -8.19 33.74 -2.05
N ALA A 183 -8.39 33.78 -0.74
CA ALA A 183 -9.37 32.98 -0.02
C ALA A 183 -10.78 33.21 -0.59
N GLU A 184 -11.22 32.32 -1.47
CA GLU A 184 -12.64 32.18 -1.77
C GLU A 184 -13.27 31.36 -0.65
N THR A 185 -13.98 32.07 0.21
CA THR A 185 -14.85 31.54 1.26
C THR A 185 -15.74 30.42 0.74
N PHE A 186 -15.68 29.28 1.42
CA PHE A 186 -16.37 28.01 1.14
C PHE A 186 -17.92 28.13 1.07
N ASP A 187 -18.50 29.24 1.52
CA ASP A 187 -19.94 29.51 1.43
C ASP A 187 -20.43 29.80 -0.01
N SER A 188 -19.58 30.34 -0.90
CA SER A 188 -20.03 30.69 -2.27
C SER A 188 -20.14 29.49 -3.23
N LEU A 189 -19.49 28.36 -2.95
CA LEU A 189 -19.49 27.19 -3.84
C LEU A 189 -20.67 26.24 -3.61
N LEU A 190 -21.41 26.38 -2.50
CA LEU A 190 -22.54 25.51 -2.19
C LEU A 190 -23.86 25.97 -2.84
N GLU A 191 -24.02 27.24 -3.19
CA GLU A 191 -25.30 27.78 -3.68
C GLU A 191 -25.51 27.66 -5.21
N HIS A 192 -24.46 27.42 -6.01
CA HIS A 192 -24.59 27.49 -7.48
C HIS A 192 -24.72 26.14 -8.20
N VAL A 193 -24.78 25.01 -7.47
CA VAL A 193 -24.94 23.66 -8.07
C VAL A 193 -26.38 23.12 -7.90
N SER A 194 -27.38 24.00 -8.03
CA SER A 194 -28.81 23.61 -8.09
C SER A 194 -29.48 23.86 -9.45
N ALA A 195 -28.72 24.17 -10.50
CA ALA A 195 -29.29 24.36 -11.85
C ALA A 195 -28.91 23.18 -12.77
N ALA A 196 -29.92 22.37 -13.09
CA ALA A 196 -29.91 21.17 -13.95
C ALA A 196 -29.65 21.50 -15.46
N PRO A 197 -29.65 20.54 -16.44
CA PRO A 197 -30.71 19.54 -16.67
C PRO A 197 -30.26 18.12 -17.02
N ARG A 198 -31.00 17.13 -16.49
CA ARG A 198 -31.05 15.75 -16.97
C ARG A 198 -32.09 15.65 -18.09
N GLN A 199 -31.74 14.97 -19.20
CA GLN A 199 -32.68 14.56 -20.24
C GLN A 199 -33.42 13.27 -19.83
N SER A 200 -34.74 13.28 -20.07
CA SER A 200 -35.74 12.25 -19.78
C SER A 200 -35.84 11.19 -20.90
N PRO A 201 -36.57 10.07 -20.67
CA PRO A 201 -38.00 10.00 -21.04
C PRO A 201 -38.89 9.35 -19.94
N SER A 202 -40.05 9.94 -19.58
CA SER A 202 -41.43 9.64 -20.04
C SER A 202 -42.01 8.31 -19.47
N SER A 203 -43.18 8.17 -18.82
CA SER A 203 -44.32 9.03 -18.46
C SER A 203 -45.28 8.34 -17.46
N TYR A 204 -46.17 9.15 -16.85
CA TYR A 204 -47.51 8.91 -16.24
C TYR A 204 -47.71 8.93 -14.69
N ALA A 205 -48.30 10.08 -14.25
CA ALA A 205 -49.48 10.31 -13.38
C ALA A 205 -49.49 9.80 -11.91
N THR A 206 -49.97 10.49 -10.86
CA THR A 206 -50.73 11.75 -10.66
C THR A 206 -50.77 12.08 -9.14
N LEU A 207 -50.71 13.38 -8.81
CA LEU A 207 -51.39 14.13 -7.72
C LEU A 207 -51.32 13.69 -6.23
N GLY A 208 -50.83 14.60 -5.36
CA GLY A 208 -51.50 14.90 -4.07
C GLY A 208 -50.65 15.16 -2.81
N LYS A 209 -50.38 16.45 -2.55
CA LYS A 209 -50.31 17.17 -1.25
C LYS A 209 -49.16 16.94 -0.23
N ASP A 210 -48.46 18.05 0.01
CA ASP A 210 -48.07 18.62 1.30
C ASP A 210 -47.38 17.71 2.32
N THR A 211 -46.04 17.64 2.30
CA THR A 211 -45.24 17.49 3.53
C THR A 211 -43.86 18.11 3.35
N GLN A 212 -43.62 19.16 4.14
CA GLN A 212 -42.35 19.63 4.71
C GLN A 212 -41.08 18.90 4.22
N ALA A 213 -40.18 19.65 3.58
CA ALA A 213 -38.89 19.18 3.06
C ALA A 213 -38.03 18.53 4.15
N ALA A 214 -38.14 17.21 4.27
CA ALA A 214 -37.16 16.38 4.95
C ALA A 214 -35.95 16.25 4.02
N ALA A 215 -34.77 16.62 4.52
CA ALA A 215 -33.50 16.33 3.85
C ALA A 215 -33.46 14.85 3.47
N PRO A 216 -32.97 14.48 2.28
CA PRO A 216 -32.91 13.10 1.85
C PRO A 216 -32.10 12.28 2.88
N PRO A 217 -32.48 11.02 3.15
CA PRO A 217 -31.69 10.18 4.05
C PRO A 217 -30.28 10.13 3.51
N THR A 218 -29.36 10.73 4.26
CA THR A 218 -27.94 10.77 3.92
C THR A 218 -27.46 9.35 4.08
N ASP A 219 -27.28 8.66 2.95
CA ASP A 219 -26.78 7.30 2.95
C ASP A 219 -25.33 7.34 3.43
N LEU A 220 -25.15 7.04 4.71
CA LEU A 220 -23.87 7.03 5.41
C LEU A 220 -22.82 6.22 4.64
N VAL A 221 -23.25 5.15 3.94
CA VAL A 221 -22.37 4.31 3.14
C VAL A 221 -21.87 5.08 1.91
N ALA A 222 -22.77 5.76 1.20
CA ALA A 222 -22.42 6.58 0.05
C ALA A 222 -21.51 7.76 0.42
N ASP A 223 -21.70 8.36 1.59
CA ASP A 223 -20.86 9.48 2.05
C ASP A 223 -19.46 9.01 2.48
N LEU A 224 -19.34 7.84 3.11
CA LEU A 224 -18.05 7.24 3.44
C LEU A 224 -17.27 6.81 2.19
N GLU A 225 -17.96 6.30 1.17
CA GLU A 225 -17.34 5.98 -0.13
C GLU A 225 -16.85 7.24 -0.85
N ARG A 226 -17.62 8.33 -0.82
CA ARG A 226 -17.20 9.62 -1.39
C ARG A 226 -15.98 10.18 -0.67
N LEU A 227 -15.95 10.15 0.66
CA LEU A 227 -14.76 10.57 1.43
C LEU A 227 -13.54 9.71 1.14
N SER A 228 -13.72 8.40 1.01
CA SER A 228 -12.61 7.50 0.67
C SER A 228 -12.05 7.80 -0.72
N ASN A 229 -12.91 8.11 -1.69
CA ASN A 229 -12.48 8.47 -3.04
C ASN A 229 -11.76 9.81 -3.07
N LEU A 230 -12.25 10.81 -2.31
CA LEU A 230 -11.59 12.11 -2.19
C LEU A 230 -10.20 12.02 -1.55
N HIS A 231 -10.01 11.14 -0.57
CA HIS A 231 -8.70 10.85 0.01
C HIS A 231 -7.76 10.16 -0.99
N LYS A 232 -8.26 9.17 -1.75
CA LYS A 232 -7.48 8.44 -2.76
C LYS A 232 -6.96 9.32 -3.89
N ILE A 233 -7.71 10.35 -4.28
CA ILE A 233 -7.29 11.31 -5.31
C ILE A 233 -6.43 12.45 -4.75
N GLY A 234 -6.10 12.44 -3.45
CA GLY A 234 -5.28 13.46 -2.79
C GLY A 234 -6.00 14.79 -2.57
N ALA A 235 -7.31 14.84 -2.73
CA ALA A 235 -8.11 16.06 -2.49
C ALA A 235 -8.35 16.33 -1.00
N LEU A 236 -8.08 15.35 -0.13
CA LEU A 236 -8.10 15.47 1.32
C LEU A 236 -6.77 14.98 1.86
N THR A 237 -6.23 15.71 2.83
CA THR A 237 -5.14 15.22 3.67
C THR A 237 -5.66 14.13 4.63
N GLU A 238 -4.76 13.29 5.14
CA GLU A 238 -5.10 12.20 6.05
C GLU A 238 -5.80 12.70 7.34
N ASP A 239 -5.44 13.90 7.82
CA ASP A 239 -6.06 14.50 9.01
C ASP A 239 -7.48 15.01 8.72
N GLU A 240 -7.72 15.62 7.55
CA GLU A 240 -9.05 16.06 7.11
C GLU A 240 -9.98 14.86 6.87
N PHE A 241 -9.45 13.78 6.28
CA PHE A 241 -10.19 12.53 6.11
C PHE A 241 -10.59 11.93 7.46
N ARG A 242 -9.67 11.86 8.44
CA ARG A 242 -9.97 11.35 9.79
C ARG A 242 -10.98 12.22 10.55
N MET A 243 -10.99 13.54 10.32
CA MET A 243 -11.96 14.44 10.94
C MET A 243 -13.34 14.31 10.29
N ALA A 244 -13.43 14.25 8.96
CA ALA A 244 -14.69 14.08 8.24
C ALA A 244 -15.36 12.72 8.53
N LYS A 245 -14.55 11.65 8.63
CA LYS A 245 -15.02 10.32 9.03
C LYS A 245 -15.62 10.30 10.44
N ARG A 246 -14.97 10.96 11.40
CA ARG A 246 -15.49 11.09 12.78
C ARG A 246 -16.82 11.84 12.82
N LYS A 247 -16.91 12.96 12.09
CA LYS A 247 -18.13 13.78 11.98
C LYS A 247 -19.32 13.01 11.38
N LEU A 248 -19.10 12.19 10.34
CA LEU A 248 -20.14 11.33 9.76
C LEU A 248 -20.59 10.22 10.70
N LEU A 249 -19.65 9.61 11.43
CA LEU A 249 -19.95 8.54 12.38
C LEU A 249 -20.49 9.05 13.72
N ARG A 250 -20.58 10.38 13.93
CA ARG A 250 -20.90 11.03 15.20
C ARG A 250 -20.05 10.51 16.38
N LEU A 251 -18.77 10.25 16.11
CA LEU A 251 -17.74 9.84 17.08
C LEU A 251 -16.85 11.04 17.43
#